data_AF-A0A9P6Z4D7-F1
#
_entry.id   AF-A0A9P6Z4D7-F1
#
_cell.length_a   1.000
_cell.length_b   1.000
_cell.length_c   1.000
_cell.angle_alpha   90.00
_cell.angle_beta   90.00
_cell.angle_gamma   90.00
#
_symmetry.space_group_name_H-M   'P 1'
#
loop_
_entity.id
_entity.type
_entity.pdbx_description
1 polymer ?
#
loop_
_entity_poly.entity_id
_entity_poly.type
_entity_poly.pdbx_seq_one_letter_code
_entity_poly.pdbx_strand_id
1 'polypeptide(L)'
;MEATKTVPLPPLVAIAYFFSSKKLSLLASEYRDDPTLQTLYAIAKEQTVTKVAAEHSTSEVLLEVCNQTNLQFKKILNTLEPMPDTLLKKRLRAYADDGALYTQTCKYKYTKRNKESVKSMPPPPELSDLAKSMTNESSSSIDILREEVSIPKTDVEYVKQFKQNKILIPAAQV
;
A
#
# COMPACT_ATOMS: atom_id res chain seq x y z
N MET A 1 -10.38 -24.05 -18.12
CA MET A 1 -9.73 -25.04 -17.21
C MET A 1 -8.26 -25.06 -17.58
N GLU A 2 -7.40 -24.43 -16.78
CA GLU A 2 -5.95 -24.43 -17.03
C GLU A 2 -5.40 -25.82 -16.70
N ALA A 3 -4.68 -26.42 -17.65
CA ALA A 3 -4.12 -27.75 -17.52
C ALA A 3 -3.04 -27.77 -16.42
N THR A 4 -3.24 -28.57 -15.37
CA THR A 4 -2.22 -28.84 -14.37
C THR A 4 -1.11 -29.65 -15.02
N LYS A 5 0.13 -29.13 -14.97
CA LYS A 5 1.29 -29.88 -15.43
C LYS A 5 1.73 -30.81 -14.31
N THR A 6 1.56 -32.11 -14.55
CA THR A 6 1.80 -33.19 -13.56
C THR A 6 3.24 -33.67 -13.52
N VAL A 7 4.06 -33.30 -14.51
CA VAL A 7 5.49 -33.66 -14.53
C VAL A 7 6.26 -32.70 -13.63
N PRO A 8 6.95 -33.19 -12.58
CA PRO A 8 7.75 -32.35 -11.70
C PRO A 8 8.88 -31.68 -12.47
N LEU A 9 9.12 -30.41 -12.15
CA LEU A 9 10.24 -29.66 -12.70
C LEU A 9 11.54 -30.12 -12.02
N PRO A 10 12.68 -30.10 -12.74
CA PRO A 10 13.98 -30.18 -12.08
C PRO A 10 14.08 -29.08 -11.01
N PRO A 11 14.67 -29.35 -9.83
CA PRO A 11 14.62 -28.42 -8.70
C PRO A 11 15.10 -27.00 -9.02
N LEU A 12 16.17 -26.87 -9.80
CA LEU A 12 16.71 -25.57 -10.21
C LEU A 12 15.73 -24.79 -11.11
N VAL A 13 15.00 -25.49 -11.97
CA VAL A 13 13.98 -24.90 -12.85
C VAL A 13 12.75 -24.47 -12.05
N ALA A 14 12.34 -25.26 -11.05
CA ALA A 14 11.24 -24.89 -10.14
C ALA A 14 11.57 -23.62 -9.34
N ILE A 15 12.81 -23.48 -8.86
CA ILE A 15 13.29 -22.27 -8.18
C ILE A 15 13.26 -21.07 -9.13
N ALA A 16 13.81 -21.22 -10.34
CA ALA A 16 13.80 -20.15 -11.35
C ALA A 16 12.37 -19.73 -11.71
N TYR A 17 11.47 -20.69 -11.89
CA TYR A 17 10.05 -20.45 -12.16
C TYR A 17 9.36 -19.73 -10.99
N PHE A 18 9.62 -20.11 -9.74
CA PHE A 18 9.07 -19.44 -8.57
C PHE A 18 9.39 -17.95 -8.56
N PHE A 19 10.66 -17.58 -8.79
CA PHE A 19 11.09 -16.18 -8.81
C PHE A 19 10.63 -15.42 -10.07
N SER A 20 10.54 -16.10 -11.22
CA SER A 20 10.20 -15.46 -12.49
C SER A 20 8.68 -15.26 -12.66
N SER A 21 7.87 -16.19 -12.16
CA SER A 21 6.42 -16.18 -12.35
C SER A 21 5.70 -15.15 -11.49
N LYS A 22 6.30 -14.70 -10.38
CA LYS A 22 5.77 -13.68 -9.45
C LYS A 22 4.32 -13.96 -9.01
N LYS A 23 3.89 -15.22 -8.99
CA LYS A 23 2.55 -15.60 -8.57
C LYS A 23 2.48 -15.54 -7.04
N LEU A 24 1.46 -14.86 -6.50
CA LEU A 24 1.30 -14.68 -5.05
C LEU A 24 0.80 -15.93 -4.33
N SER A 25 0.22 -16.87 -5.07
CA SER A 25 -0.37 -18.08 -4.51
C SER A 25 0.05 -19.29 -5.32
N LEU A 26 0.33 -20.38 -4.61
CA LEU A 26 0.53 -21.69 -5.20
C LEU A 26 -0.68 -22.09 -6.07
N LEU A 27 -1.89 -21.67 -5.68
CA LEU A 27 -3.12 -21.90 -6.45
C LEU A 27 -3.18 -21.14 -7.77
N ALA A 28 -2.32 -20.17 -8.02
CA ALA A 28 -2.23 -19.53 -9.33
C ALA A 28 -1.20 -20.23 -10.23
N SER A 29 -0.38 -21.15 -9.69
CA SER A 29 0.68 -21.81 -10.43
C SER A 29 0.16 -22.91 -11.36
N GLU A 30 0.84 -23.13 -12.49
CA GLU A 30 0.60 -24.26 -13.39
C GLU A 30 1.18 -25.57 -12.83
N TYR A 31 2.16 -25.46 -11.92
CA TYR A 31 2.91 -26.56 -11.30
C TYR A 31 2.57 -26.66 -9.81
N ARG A 32 1.28 -26.69 -9.46
CA ARG A 32 0.85 -26.69 -8.03
C ARG A 32 1.26 -27.94 -7.28
N ASP A 33 1.35 -29.05 -8.01
CA ASP A 33 1.68 -30.38 -7.48
C ASP A 33 3.20 -30.62 -7.45
N ASP A 34 4.01 -29.64 -7.88
CA ASP A 34 5.46 -29.74 -7.84
C ASP A 34 5.98 -29.64 -6.39
N PRO A 35 6.73 -30.64 -5.89
CA PRO A 35 7.16 -30.69 -4.50
C PRO A 35 8.15 -29.58 -4.14
N THR A 36 9.01 -29.17 -5.09
CA THR A 36 9.96 -28.06 -4.87
C THR A 36 9.19 -26.75 -4.73
N LEU A 37 8.21 -26.53 -5.61
CA LEU A 37 7.37 -25.34 -5.58
C LEU A 37 6.53 -25.27 -4.28
N GLN A 38 5.91 -26.38 -3.87
CA GLN A 38 5.19 -26.47 -2.60
C GLN A 38 6.07 -26.10 -1.41
N THR A 39 7.30 -26.62 -1.37
CA THR A 39 8.27 -26.31 -0.32
C THR A 39 8.62 -24.82 -0.31
N LEU A 40 8.88 -24.22 -1.48
CA LEU A 40 9.19 -22.79 -1.59
C LEU A 40 8.04 -21.90 -1.10
N TYR A 41 6.80 -22.20 -1.49
CA TYR A 41 5.63 -21.47 -1.00
C TYR A 41 5.41 -21.68 0.51
N ALA A 42 5.68 -22.86 1.05
CA ALA A 42 5.61 -23.12 2.49
C ALA A 42 6.64 -22.28 3.27
N ILE A 43 7.90 -22.26 2.81
CA ILE A 43 8.96 -21.42 3.39
C ILE A 43 8.58 -19.94 3.29
N ALA A 44 8.14 -19.48 2.11
CA ALA A 44 7.74 -18.09 1.93
C ALA A 44 6.59 -17.70 2.86
N LYS A 45 5.59 -18.58 3.04
CA LYS A 45 4.49 -18.38 3.98
C LYS A 45 5.00 -18.28 5.42
N GLU A 46 5.83 -19.21 5.86
CA GLU A 46 6.40 -19.21 7.21
C GLU A 46 7.19 -17.92 7.50
N GLN A 47 8.06 -17.52 6.56
CA GLN A 47 8.90 -16.32 6.69
C GLN A 47 8.11 -15.01 6.62
N THR A 48 6.93 -15.01 5.99
CA THR A 48 6.09 -13.81 5.87
C THR A 48 5.09 -13.68 7.01
N VAL A 49 4.63 -14.77 7.63
CA VAL A 49 3.64 -14.71 8.73
C VAL A 49 4.12 -13.83 9.88
N THR A 50 5.36 -14.01 10.36
CA THR A 50 5.89 -13.20 11.48
C THR A 50 6.02 -11.72 11.10
N LYS A 51 6.42 -11.43 9.86
CA LYS A 51 6.52 -10.06 9.35
C LYS A 51 5.16 -9.39 9.25
N VAL A 52 4.18 -10.09 8.68
CA VAL A 52 2.79 -9.62 8.58
C VAL A 52 2.19 -9.38 9.96
N ALA A 53 2.43 -10.27 10.93
CA ALA A 53 1.96 -10.10 12.30
C ALA A 53 2.57 -8.86 12.99
N ALA A 54 3.89 -8.67 12.84
CA ALA A 54 4.57 -7.50 13.39
C ALA A 54 4.10 -6.18 12.73
N GLU A 55 3.89 -6.18 11.42
CA GLU A 55 3.35 -5.03 10.69
C GLU A 55 1.91 -4.72 11.10
N HIS A 56 1.08 -5.75 11.31
CA HIS A 56 -0.30 -5.59 11.77
C HIS A 56 -0.34 -4.96 13.17
N SER A 57 0.44 -5.49 14.12
CA SER A 57 0.55 -4.93 15.47
C SER A 57 1.03 -3.48 15.45
N THR A 58 2.00 -3.15 14.60
CA THR A 58 2.49 -1.77 14.44
C THR A 58 1.40 -0.85 13.86
N SER A 59 0.66 -1.31 12.86
CA SER A 59 -0.46 -0.59 12.24
C SER A 59 -1.57 -0.29 13.25
N GLU A 60 -1.91 -1.25 14.12
CA GLU A 60 -2.88 -1.06 15.20
C GLU A 60 -2.45 0.02 16.20
N VAL A 61 -1.19 -0.02 16.66
CA VAL A 61 -0.65 1.00 17.55
C VAL A 61 -0.69 2.39 16.91
N LEU A 62 -0.30 2.50 15.64
CA LEU A 62 -0.34 3.78 14.92
C LEU A 62 -1.77 4.28 14.69
N LEU A 63 -2.72 3.37 14.45
CA LEU A 63 -4.13 3.69 14.32
C LEU A 63 -4.69 4.26 15.63
N GLU A 64 -4.31 3.66 16.77
CA GLU A 64 -4.70 4.13 18.09
C GLU A 64 -4.13 5.53 18.39
N VAL A 65 -2.84 5.76 18.10
CA VAL A 65 -2.23 7.09 18.23
C VAL A 65 -2.97 8.13 17.37
N CYS A 66 -3.36 7.79 16.14
CA CYS A 66 -4.14 8.68 15.29
C CYS A 66 -5.52 8.98 15.89
N ASN A 67 -6.21 7.98 16.42
CA ASN A 67 -7.52 8.15 17.07
C ASN A 67 -7.41 9.06 18.30
N GLN A 68 -6.44 8.80 19.17
CA GLN A 68 -6.21 9.59 20.37
C GLN A 68 -5.86 11.04 20.03
N THR A 69 -4.97 11.24 19.05
CA THR A 69 -4.56 12.59 18.63
C THR A 69 -5.73 13.36 18.01
N ASN A 70 -6.54 12.71 17.17
CA ASN A 70 -7.75 13.31 16.61
C ASN A 70 -8.76 13.70 17.70
N LEU A 71 -8.89 12.88 18.75
CA LEU A 71 -9.72 13.20 19.92
C LEU A 71 -9.22 14.46 20.64
N GLN A 72 -7.90 14.66 20.75
CA GLN A 72 -7.36 15.88 21.35
C GLN A 72 -7.67 17.12 20.51
N PHE A 73 -7.56 17.05 19.17
CA PHE A 73 -7.96 18.17 18.31
C PHE A 73 -9.45 18.51 18.45
N LYS A 74 -10.32 17.50 18.54
CA LYS A 74 -11.76 17.71 18.83
C LYS A 74 -11.99 18.38 20.18
N LYS A 75 -11.27 17.97 21.22
CA LYS A 75 -11.33 18.63 22.54
C LYS A 75 -10.90 20.10 22.44
N ILE A 76 -9.83 20.40 21.72
CA ILE A 76 -9.38 21.79 21.49
C ILE A 76 -10.48 22.60 20.79
N LEU A 77 -11.09 22.06 19.73
CA LEU A 77 -12.18 22.72 19.01
C LEU A 77 -13.40 22.99 19.89
N ASN A 78 -13.80 22.03 20.73
CA ASN A 78 -14.90 22.17 21.67
C ASN A 78 -14.60 23.25 22.74
N THR A 79 -13.37 23.30 23.26
CA THR A 79 -12.95 24.33 24.23
C THR A 79 -12.90 25.72 23.62
N LEU A 80 -12.62 25.83 22.32
CA LEU A 80 -12.61 27.10 21.59
C LEU A 80 -14.02 27.62 21.27
N GLU A 81 -15.03 26.75 21.20
CA GLU A 81 -16.41 27.12 20.87
C GLU A 81 -16.95 28.28 21.73
N PRO A 82 -16.91 28.24 23.09
CA PRO A 82 -17.43 29.30 23.94
C PRO A 82 -16.55 30.57 24.00
N MET A 83 -15.33 30.57 23.43
CA MET A 83 -14.46 31.75 23.49
C MET A 83 -14.95 32.87 22.55
N PRO A 84 -14.71 34.15 22.88
CA PRO A 84 -15.02 35.25 21.98
C PRO A 84 -14.23 35.16 20.67
N ASP A 85 -14.84 35.64 19.59
CA ASP A 85 -14.24 35.61 18.25
C ASP A 85 -13.07 36.58 18.13
N THR A 86 -11.88 36.04 18.39
CA THR A 86 -10.60 36.74 18.29
C THR A 86 -9.77 36.17 17.14
N LEU A 87 -8.80 36.95 16.64
CA LEU A 87 -7.81 36.45 15.68
C LEU A 87 -7.05 35.22 16.21
N LEU A 88 -6.82 35.19 17.53
CA LEU A 88 -6.18 34.05 18.21
C LEU A 88 -7.06 32.79 18.12
N LYS A 89 -8.37 32.89 18.45
CA LYS A 89 -9.32 31.77 18.30
C LYS A 89 -9.35 31.23 16.88
N LYS A 90 -9.42 32.12 15.87
CA LYS A 90 -9.41 31.72 14.45
C LYS A 90 -8.13 30.96 14.08
N ARG A 91 -6.98 31.41 14.57
CA ARG A 91 -5.69 30.75 14.33
C ARG A 91 -5.61 29.38 15.02
N LEU A 92 -6.03 29.27 16.29
CA LEU A 92 -6.05 27.98 16.99
C LEU A 92 -7.00 26.99 16.33
N ARG A 93 -8.18 27.46 15.88
CA ARG A 93 -9.14 26.63 15.13
C ARG A 93 -8.51 26.09 13.85
N ALA A 94 -7.88 26.96 13.04
CA ALA A 94 -7.21 26.53 11.82
C ALA A 94 -6.14 25.45 12.08
N TYR A 95 -5.29 25.62 13.10
CA TYR A 95 -4.30 24.59 13.46
C TYR A 95 -4.92 23.29 13.95
N ALA A 96 -6.01 23.37 14.71
CA ALA A 96 -6.72 22.18 15.17
C ALA A 96 -7.42 21.44 14.02
N ASP A 97 -7.98 22.18 13.06
CA ASP A 97 -8.59 21.62 11.84
C ASP A 97 -7.54 20.96 10.95
N ASP A 98 -6.40 21.60 10.72
CA ASP A 98 -5.28 21.05 9.95
C ASP A 98 -4.73 19.77 10.62
N GLY A 99 -4.57 19.79 11.95
CA GLY A 99 -4.15 18.62 12.72
C GLY A 99 -5.16 17.47 12.68
N ALA A 100 -6.45 17.79 12.75
CA ALA A 100 -7.53 16.81 12.61
C ALA A 100 -7.54 16.19 11.20
N LEU A 101 -7.33 16.99 10.15
CA LEU A 101 -7.25 16.54 8.77
C LEU A 101 -6.03 15.63 8.53
N TYR A 102 -4.86 16.03 9.05
CA TYR A 102 -3.64 15.24 8.95
C TYR A 102 -3.81 13.87 9.63
N THR A 103 -4.28 13.85 10.87
CA THR A 103 -4.50 12.61 11.62
C THR A 103 -5.53 11.70 10.95
N GLN A 104 -6.59 12.27 10.36
CA GLN A 104 -7.57 11.52 9.58
C GLN A 104 -6.95 10.89 8.31
N THR A 105 -6.05 11.61 7.64
CA THR A 105 -5.32 11.10 6.48
C THR A 105 -4.39 9.94 6.88
N CYS A 106 -3.68 10.07 8.00
CA CYS A 106 -2.87 8.98 8.57
C CYS A 106 -3.73 7.76 8.92
N LYS A 107 -4.89 7.98 9.54
CA LYS A 107 -5.84 6.91 9.88
C LYS A 107 -6.26 6.11 8.65
N TYR A 108 -6.52 6.77 7.52
CA TYR A 108 -6.83 6.11 6.26
C TYR A 108 -5.68 5.24 5.75
N LYS A 109 -4.43 5.72 5.82
CA LYS A 109 -3.24 4.93 5.43
C LYS A 109 -3.14 3.60 6.19
N TYR A 110 -3.31 3.62 7.51
CA TYR A 110 -3.21 2.41 8.35
C TYR A 110 -4.43 1.49 8.23
N THR A 111 -5.62 2.06 8.01
CA THR A 111 -6.84 1.28 7.80
C THR A 111 -6.85 0.57 6.44
N LYS A 112 -6.38 1.23 5.37
CA LYS A 112 -6.35 0.64 4.02
C LYS A 112 -5.35 -0.52 3.92
N ARG A 113 -4.17 -0.37 4.54
CA ARG A 113 -3.15 -1.44 4.60
C ARG A 113 -3.67 -2.69 5.33
N ASN A 114 -4.49 -2.54 6.36
CA ASN A 114 -5.12 -3.68 7.04
C ASN A 114 -6.25 -4.35 6.22
N LYS A 115 -6.83 -3.65 5.24
CA LYS A 115 -7.89 -4.16 4.35
C LYS A 115 -7.37 -4.74 3.03
N GLU A 116 -6.06 -4.73 2.80
CA GLU A 116 -5.46 -5.26 1.57
C GLU A 116 -5.47 -6.80 1.50
N SER A 117 -6.07 -7.48 2.49
CA SER A 117 -6.74 -8.77 2.30
C SER A 117 -8.05 -8.60 1.50
N VAL A 118 -7.96 -7.98 0.32
CA VAL A 118 -9.08 -7.83 -0.59
C VAL A 118 -9.51 -9.22 -1.02
N LYS A 119 -10.64 -9.67 -0.46
CA LYS A 119 -11.41 -10.81 -0.96
C LYS A 119 -11.54 -10.61 -2.47
N SER A 120 -11.00 -11.54 -3.26
CA SER A 120 -11.03 -11.47 -4.73
C SER A 120 -12.40 -11.01 -5.20
N MET A 121 -12.45 -9.93 -5.98
CA MET A 121 -13.65 -9.51 -6.69
C MET A 121 -14.26 -10.73 -7.39
N PRO A 122 -15.60 -10.90 -7.39
CA PRO A 122 -16.22 -11.91 -8.24
C PRO A 122 -15.80 -11.65 -9.70
N PRO A 123 -15.57 -12.71 -10.49
CA PRO A 123 -15.19 -12.55 -11.88
C PRO A 123 -16.22 -11.66 -12.58
N PRO A 124 -15.78 -10.76 -13.48
CA PRO A 124 -16.69 -9.92 -14.23
C PRO A 124 -17.68 -10.81 -14.99
N PRO A 125 -18.94 -10.36 -15.15
CA PRO A 125 -19.94 -11.08 -15.94
C PRO A 125 -19.37 -11.45 -17.31
N GLU A 126 -19.67 -12.66 -17.78
CA GLU A 126 -19.20 -13.08 -19.11
C GLU A 126 -19.72 -12.11 -20.17
N LEU A 127 -18.79 -11.62 -20.99
CA LEU A 127 -19.10 -10.73 -22.11
C LEU A 127 -19.96 -11.49 -23.12
N SER A 128 -20.94 -10.81 -23.72
CA SER A 128 -21.72 -11.37 -24.82
C SER A 128 -20.83 -11.70 -26.01
N ASP A 129 -21.24 -12.67 -26.84
CA ASP A 129 -20.45 -13.11 -27.99
C ASP A 129 -20.20 -12.00 -29.02
N LEU A 130 -21.07 -10.97 -29.03
CA LEU A 130 -20.90 -9.75 -29.81
C LEU A 130 -19.74 -8.88 -29.31
N ALA A 131 -19.51 -8.81 -28.00
CA ALA A 131 -18.40 -8.04 -27.44
C ALA A 131 -17.06 -8.77 -27.61
N LYS A 132 -17.07 -10.11 -27.60
CA LYS A 132 -15.88 -10.94 -27.84
C LYS A 132 -15.37 -10.84 -29.29
N SER A 133 -16.24 -10.56 -30.26
CA SER A 133 -15.83 -10.43 -31.66
C SER A 133 -15.12 -9.10 -31.98
N MET A 134 -15.30 -8.07 -31.14
CA MET A 134 -14.71 -6.74 -31.34
C MET A 134 -13.26 -6.60 -30.87
N THR A 135 -12.74 -7.55 -30.09
CA THR A 135 -11.38 -7.47 -29.50
C THR A 135 -10.27 -8.01 -30.39
N ASN A 136 -10.58 -8.55 -31.57
CA ASN A 136 -9.58 -9.17 -32.46
C ASN A 136 -8.85 -8.18 -33.38
N GLU A 137 -9.21 -6.90 -33.38
CA GLU A 137 -8.57 -5.91 -34.26
C GLU A 137 -8.11 -4.68 -33.48
N SER A 138 -6.88 -4.75 -32.94
CA SER A 138 -5.90 -3.64 -32.93
C SER A 138 -4.74 -4.00 -32.01
N SER A 139 -3.71 -4.63 -32.58
CA SER A 139 -2.36 -4.57 -32.02
C SER A 139 -1.70 -3.31 -32.55
N SER A 140 -1.65 -2.25 -31.74
CA SER A 140 -0.62 -1.21 -31.89
C SER A 140 0.00 -0.96 -30.52
N SER A 141 1.16 -1.57 -30.32
CA SER A 141 2.04 -1.35 -29.18
C SER A 141 2.47 0.12 -29.17
N ILE A 142 2.01 0.86 -28.16
CA ILE A 142 2.58 2.15 -27.78
C ILE A 142 3.29 1.95 -26.45
N ASP A 143 4.62 1.91 -26.53
CA ASP A 143 5.52 1.86 -25.38
C ASP A 143 5.57 3.27 -24.75
N ILE A 144 4.85 3.44 -23.64
CA ILE A 144 4.85 4.67 -22.83
C ILE A 144 5.56 4.35 -21.50
N LEU A 145 6.87 4.11 -21.56
CA LEU A 145 7.70 4.14 -20.37
C LEU A 145 8.40 5.50 -20.29
N ARG A 146 7.76 6.41 -19.56
CA ARG A 146 8.40 7.62 -19.03
C ARG A 146 9.31 7.19 -17.87
N GLU A 147 10.56 7.61 -17.92
CA GLU A 147 11.56 7.38 -16.89
C GLU A 147 11.08 7.98 -15.55
N GLU A 148 10.85 7.11 -14.57
CA GLU A 148 10.41 7.47 -13.22
C GLU A 148 11.52 8.24 -12.49
N VAL A 149 11.32 9.54 -12.32
CA VAL A 149 12.08 10.33 -11.35
C VAL A 149 11.83 9.73 -9.96
N SER A 150 12.89 9.30 -9.28
CA SER A 150 12.80 8.57 -8.01
C SER A 150 12.09 9.39 -6.93
N ILE A 151 10.85 9.04 -6.63
CA ILE A 151 10.12 9.52 -5.46
C ILE A 151 10.72 8.82 -4.22
N PRO A 152 10.99 9.51 -3.11
CA PRO A 152 11.47 8.88 -1.89
C PRO A 152 10.52 7.75 -1.47
N LYS A 153 11.07 6.55 -1.27
CA LYS A 153 10.30 5.29 -1.14
C LYS A 153 9.56 5.18 0.20
N THR A 154 9.89 6.02 1.19
CA THR A 154 9.25 6.02 2.50
C THR A 154 9.11 7.41 3.11
N ASP A 155 8.04 7.61 3.90
CA ASP A 155 7.79 8.85 4.66
C ASP A 155 9.00 9.22 5.56
N VAL A 156 9.78 8.23 6.02
CA VAL A 156 11.01 8.41 6.81
C VAL A 156 12.15 9.00 5.97
N GLU A 157 12.32 8.54 4.73
CA GLU A 157 13.33 9.09 3.80
C GLU A 157 13.01 10.51 3.38
N TYR A 158 11.72 10.83 3.18
CA TYR A 158 11.27 12.20 2.92
C TYR A 158 11.64 13.14 4.07
N VAL A 159 11.40 12.73 5.32
CA VAL A 159 11.74 13.53 6.51
C VAL A 159 13.26 13.73 6.63
N LYS A 160 14.06 12.71 6.30
CA LYS A 160 15.52 12.83 6.27
C LYS A 160 15.99 13.81 5.20
N GLN A 161 15.48 13.70 3.97
CA GLN A 161 15.78 14.65 2.89
C GLN A 161 15.36 16.07 3.22
N PHE A 162 14.17 16.26 3.80
CA PHE A 162 13.69 17.58 4.21
C PHE A 162 14.61 18.22 5.26
N LYS A 163 15.07 17.44 6.25
CA LYS A 163 16.05 17.91 7.23
C LYS A 163 17.39 18.25 6.57
N GLN A 164 17.85 17.44 5.62
CA GLN A 164 19.10 17.66 4.90
C GLN A 164 19.06 18.93 4.04
N ASN A 165 17.95 19.16 3.33
CA ASN A 165 17.75 20.35 2.49
C ASN A 165 17.61 21.62 3.32
N LYS A 166 17.08 21.53 4.54
CA LYS A 166 17.01 22.67 5.47
C LYS A 166 18.38 23.07 6.05
N ILE A 167 19.35 22.15 6.03
CA ILE A 167 20.74 22.43 6.43
C ILE A 167 21.54 23.06 5.29
N LEU A 168 21.12 22.86 4.03
CA LEU A 168 21.83 23.32 2.83
C LEU A 168 21.38 24.70 2.29
N ILE A 169 20.38 25.34 2.91
CA ILE A 169 20.04 26.73 2.61
C ILE A 169 20.71 27.60 3.69
N PRO A 170 21.93 28.13 3.47
CA PRO A 170 22.45 29.16 4.34
C PRO A 170 21.53 30.38 4.25
N ALA A 171 21.33 31.03 5.39
CA ALA A 171 20.68 32.32 5.49
C ALA A 171 21.34 33.32 4.51
N ALA A 172 20.73 33.49 3.34
CA ALA A 172 20.98 34.63 2.47
C ALA A 172 19.87 35.66 2.73
N GLN A 173 20.27 36.71 3.47
CA GLN A 173 19.79 38.11 3.48
C GLN A 173 18.54 38.38 2.59
N VAL A 174 17.44 38.97 3.09
CA VAL A 174 17.27 40.26 3.79
C VAL A 174 16.10 40.19 4.77
#